data_AF-A0A6L3NIY8-F1
#
_entry.id   AF-A0A6L3NIY8-F1
#
_cell.length_a   1.000
_cell.length_b   1.000
_cell.length_c   1.000
_cell.angle_alpha   90.00
_cell.angle_beta   90.00
_cell.angle_gamma   90.00
#
_symmetry.space_group_name_H-M   'P 1'
#
loop_
_entity.id
_entity.type
_entity.pdbx_description
1 polymer ?
#
loop_
_entity_poly.entity_id
_entity_poly.type
_entity_poly.pdbx_seq_one_letter_code
_entity_poly.pdbx_strand_id
1 'polypeptide(L)'
;MAYLFSFGAFLAWAVLVTACDIRSRRIPNLLVVGGLIAALASAFSGANPFGIVRIQALLGMFVGLVGLLPFLFLRVMGAADVKVFAVLGAWCGVHGLMWLWIAASVAAGIHALAVLLLSRTSLGTLWRRGAPALTLGRYRATPYGACLVVPAAVWLVCLVAGGSAR
;
A
#
# COMPACT_ATOMS: atom_id res chain seq x y z
N MET A 1 19.80 15.37 -9.48
CA MET A 1 18.74 16.22 -8.90
C MET A 1 17.35 15.60 -9.02
N ALA A 2 16.86 15.27 -10.21
CA ALA A 2 15.52 14.69 -10.39
C ALA A 2 15.27 13.40 -9.58
N TYR A 3 16.27 12.51 -9.47
CA TYR A 3 16.18 11.29 -8.66
C TYR A 3 15.89 11.55 -7.18
N LEU A 4 16.62 12.50 -6.57
CA LEU A 4 16.44 12.87 -5.15
C LEU A 4 15.05 13.45 -4.89
N PHE A 5 14.54 14.24 -5.85
CA PHE A 5 13.18 14.77 -5.78
C PHE A 5 12.14 13.64 -5.82
N SER A 6 12.27 12.68 -6.75
CA SER A 6 11.36 11.53 -6.83
C SER A 6 11.42 10.64 -5.59
N PHE A 7 12.63 10.41 -5.05
CA PHE A 7 12.83 9.66 -3.81
C PHE A 7 12.13 10.35 -2.62
N GLY A 8 12.36 11.66 -2.45
CA GLY A 8 11.69 12.46 -1.44
C GLY A 8 10.17 12.50 -1.62
N ALA A 9 9.69 12.61 -2.87
CA ALA A 9 8.26 12.60 -3.18
C ALA A 9 7.60 11.27 -2.81
N PHE A 10 8.25 10.14 -3.09
CA PHE A 10 7.75 8.83 -2.69
C PHE A 10 7.69 8.69 -1.17
N LEU A 11 8.76 9.05 -0.44
CA LEU A 11 8.78 8.97 1.02
C LEU A 11 7.75 9.90 1.67
N ALA A 12 7.61 11.13 1.18
CA ALA A 12 6.61 12.07 1.67
C ALA A 12 5.19 11.52 1.44
N TRP A 13 4.92 11.03 0.23
CA TRP A 13 3.65 10.39 -0.08
C TRP A 13 3.39 9.18 0.82
N ALA A 14 4.40 8.34 1.03
CA ALA A 14 4.32 7.15 1.88
C ALA A 14 3.95 7.49 3.32
N VAL A 15 4.65 8.47 3.91
CA VAL A 15 4.37 8.95 5.27
C VAL A 15 2.97 9.53 5.38
N LEU A 16 2.52 10.32 4.39
CA LEU A 16 1.18 10.90 4.38
C LEU A 16 0.09 9.82 4.29
N VAL A 17 0.27 8.83 3.42
CA VAL A 17 -0.65 7.68 3.31
C VAL A 17 -0.71 6.92 4.63
N THR A 18 0.43 6.55 5.20
CA THR A 18 0.52 5.88 6.50
C THR A 18 -0.12 6.69 7.62
N ALA A 19 0.12 8.00 7.69
CA ALA A 19 -0.46 8.87 8.69
C ALA A 19 -1.99 8.98 8.56
N CYS A 20 -2.51 9.16 7.34
CA CYS A 20 -3.94 9.20 7.08
C CYS A 20 -4.64 7.88 7.39
N ASP A 21 -4.01 6.76 7.01
CA ASP A 21 -4.56 5.43 7.24
C ASP A 21 -4.56 5.06 8.73
N ILE A 22 -3.48 5.40 9.47
CA ILE A 22 -3.40 5.17 10.91
C ILE A 22 -4.40 6.06 11.68
N ARG A 23 -4.43 7.36 11.38
CA ARG A 23 -5.20 8.35 12.16
C ARG A 23 -6.69 8.31 11.84
N SER A 24 -7.02 8.30 10.56
CA SER A 24 -8.38 8.54 10.07
C SER A 24 -9.00 7.34 9.38
N ARG A 25 -8.23 6.26 9.14
CA ARG A 25 -8.68 5.06 8.40
C ARG A 25 -9.29 5.42 7.04
N ARG A 26 -8.85 6.54 6.48
CA ARG A 26 -9.36 7.13 5.25
C ARG A 26 -8.21 7.79 4.53
N ILE A 27 -7.97 7.33 3.32
CA ILE A 27 -6.94 7.87 2.44
C ILE A 27 -7.65 8.79 1.45
N PRO A 28 -7.44 10.12 1.52
CA PRO A 28 -8.10 11.06 0.63
C PRO A 28 -7.69 10.82 -0.82
N ASN A 29 -8.64 10.98 -1.75
CA ASN A 29 -8.37 10.83 -3.19
C ASN A 29 -7.25 11.77 -3.66
N LEU A 30 -7.07 12.92 -3.01
CA LEU A 30 -5.97 13.84 -3.32
C LEU A 30 -4.59 13.20 -3.15
N LEU A 31 -4.39 12.39 -2.10
CA LEU A 31 -3.13 11.67 -1.92
C LEU A 31 -2.93 10.57 -2.96
N VAL A 32 -4.02 9.90 -3.35
CA VAL A 32 -3.97 8.89 -4.43
C VAL A 32 -3.57 9.55 -5.75
N VAL A 33 -4.26 10.63 -6.12
CA VAL A 33 -3.99 11.35 -7.37
C VAL A 33 -2.60 11.98 -7.36
N GLY A 34 -2.21 12.64 -6.26
CA GLY A 34 -0.88 13.23 -6.12
C GLY A 34 0.23 12.19 -6.19
N GLY A 35 0.05 11.04 -5.53
CA GLY A 35 0.98 9.91 -5.60
C GLY A 35 1.09 9.33 -7.01
N LEU A 36 -0.03 9.21 -7.72
CA LEU A 36 -0.04 8.71 -9.10
C LEU A 36 0.70 9.67 -10.05
N ILE A 37 0.39 10.97 -9.95
CA ILE A 37 1.05 12.00 -10.76
C ILE A 37 2.56 11.99 -10.49
N ALA A 38 2.98 11.91 -9.22
CA ALA A 38 4.39 11.83 -8.86
C ALA A 38 5.06 10.55 -9.40
N ALA A 39 4.38 9.40 -9.32
CA ALA A 39 4.88 8.13 -9.85
C ALA A 39 5.11 8.21 -11.36
N LEU A 40 4.10 8.67 -12.10
CA LEU A 40 4.19 8.80 -13.56
C LEU A 40 5.21 9.87 -13.95
N ALA A 41 5.18 11.06 -13.34
CA ALA A 41 6.17 12.09 -13.61
C ALA A 41 7.61 11.58 -13.41
N SER A 42 7.86 10.80 -12.34
CA SER A 42 9.16 10.19 -12.09
C SER A 42 9.56 9.18 -13.17
N ALA A 43 8.63 8.30 -13.59
CA ALA A 43 8.87 7.29 -14.61
C ALA A 43 9.07 7.89 -16.01
N PHE A 44 8.31 8.94 -16.34
CA PHE A 44 8.45 9.65 -17.62
C PHE A 44 9.71 10.51 -17.71
N SER A 45 10.20 11.00 -16.57
CA SER A 45 11.46 11.73 -16.48
C SER A 45 12.69 10.81 -16.40
N GLY A 46 12.50 9.48 -16.38
CA GLY A 46 13.59 8.52 -16.19
C GLY A 46 14.25 8.58 -14.81
N ALA A 47 13.59 9.21 -13.83
CA ALA A 47 14.10 9.47 -12.48
C ALA A 47 13.30 8.71 -11.41
N ASN A 48 12.65 7.61 -11.77
CA ASN A 48 11.92 6.76 -10.83
C ASN A 48 12.91 6.08 -9.87
N PRO A 49 12.67 6.15 -8.55
CA PRO A 49 13.67 5.74 -7.58
C PRO A 49 13.79 4.21 -7.43
N PHE A 50 12.81 3.45 -7.95
CA PHE A 50 12.81 1.99 -8.06
C PHE A 50 13.37 1.47 -9.40
N GLY A 51 13.84 2.37 -10.28
CA GLY A 51 14.36 2.00 -11.60
C GLY A 51 13.28 1.58 -12.61
N ILE A 52 12.02 1.96 -12.37
CA ILE A 52 10.88 1.58 -13.20
C ILE A 52 10.76 2.51 -14.41
N VAL A 53 10.68 1.91 -15.61
CA VAL A 53 10.46 2.64 -16.87
C VAL A 53 8.97 2.91 -17.11
N ARG A 54 8.66 3.88 -17.98
CA ARG A 54 7.29 4.33 -18.31
C ARG A 54 6.28 3.19 -18.51
N ILE A 55 6.62 2.21 -19.35
CA ILE A 55 5.73 1.09 -19.67
C ILE A 55 5.47 0.22 -18.43
N GLN A 56 6.51 -0.07 -17.65
CA GLN A 56 6.39 -0.84 -16.42
C GLN A 56 5.56 -0.11 -15.35
N ALA A 57 5.64 1.22 -15.28
CA ALA A 57 4.81 2.02 -14.38
C ALA A 57 3.33 1.93 -14.77
N LEU A 58 3.00 2.07 -16.05
CA LEU A 58 1.62 1.96 -16.53
C LEU A 58 1.07 0.54 -16.35
N LEU A 59 1.87 -0.48 -16.66
CA LEU A 59 1.50 -1.88 -16.44
C LEU A 59 1.34 -2.19 -14.96
N GLY A 60 2.26 -1.73 -14.12
CA GLY A 60 2.18 -1.89 -12.67
C GLY A 60 0.93 -1.23 -12.10
N MET A 61 0.61 -0.01 -12.52
CA MET A 61 -0.63 0.67 -12.15
C MET A 61 -1.86 -0.15 -12.51
N PHE A 62 -1.93 -0.62 -13.76
CA PHE A 62 -3.06 -1.39 -14.26
C PHE A 62 -3.21 -2.73 -13.53
N VAL A 63 -2.11 -3.48 -13.38
CA VAL A 63 -2.08 -4.75 -12.66
C VAL A 63 -2.41 -4.57 -11.19
N GLY A 64 -1.92 -3.50 -10.54
CA GLY A 64 -2.28 -3.18 -9.16
C GLY A 64 -3.78 -2.91 -9.02
N LEU A 65 -4.35 -2.11 -9.92
CA LEU A 65 -5.79 -1.84 -9.92
C LEU A 65 -6.59 -3.13 -10.10
N VAL A 66 -6.33 -3.87 -11.18
CA VAL A 66 -7.09 -5.08 -11.53
C VAL A 66 -6.87 -6.21 -10.52
N GLY A 67 -5.66 -6.36 -9.99
CA GLY A 67 -5.30 -7.42 -9.06
C GLY A 67 -6.09 -7.36 -7.74
N LEU A 68 -6.44 -6.17 -7.27
CA LEU A 68 -7.22 -6.01 -6.04
C LEU A 68 -8.72 -5.77 -6.25
N LEU A 69 -9.18 -5.57 -7.49
CA LEU A 69 -10.60 -5.40 -7.79
C LEU A 69 -11.49 -6.58 -7.31
N PRO A 70 -11.11 -7.86 -7.48
CA PRO A 70 -11.92 -8.97 -6.97
C PRO A 70 -12.16 -8.88 -5.46
N PHE A 71 -11.14 -8.47 -4.68
CA PHE A 71 -11.25 -8.34 -3.23
C PHE A 71 -12.14 -7.16 -2.80
N LEU A 72 -12.22 -6.11 -3.63
CA LEU A 72 -13.17 -5.02 -3.44
C LEU A 72 -14.61 -5.48 -3.68
N PHE A 73 -14.85 -6.25 -4.75
CA PHE A 73 -16.18 -6.78 -5.04
C PHE A 73 -16.66 -7.78 -3.97
N LEU A 74 -15.74 -8.59 -3.46
CA LEU A 74 -15.97 -9.49 -2.33
C LEU A 74 -16.07 -8.75 -0.97
N ARG A 75 -15.89 -7.42 -0.95
CA ARG A 75 -15.92 -6.57 0.26
C ARG A 75 -14.94 -7.01 1.35
N VAL A 76 -13.86 -7.68 0.96
CA VAL A 76 -12.76 -8.07 1.85
C VAL A 76 -11.88 -6.85 2.14
N MET A 77 -11.79 -5.93 1.18
CA MET A 77 -10.87 -4.79 1.18
C MET A 77 -11.57 -3.48 0.81
N GLY A 78 -11.06 -2.36 1.32
CA GLY A 78 -11.59 -1.04 1.02
C GLY A 78 -11.14 -0.52 -0.36
N ALA A 79 -11.96 0.35 -0.96
CA ALA A 79 -11.60 1.03 -2.22
C ALA A 79 -10.34 1.91 -2.09
N ALA A 80 -10.02 2.36 -0.87
CA ALA A 80 -8.81 3.12 -0.59
C ALA A 80 -7.55 2.27 -0.83
N ASP A 81 -7.55 1.01 -0.39
CA ASP A 81 -6.37 0.15 -0.48
C ASP A 81 -6.10 -0.25 -1.93
N VAL A 82 -7.14 -0.54 -2.71
CA VAL A 82 -7.05 -0.80 -4.16
C VAL A 82 -6.39 0.37 -4.89
N LYS A 83 -6.80 1.60 -4.55
CA LYS A 83 -6.23 2.82 -5.13
C LYS A 83 -4.77 3.00 -4.76
N VAL A 84 -4.41 2.80 -3.49
CA VAL A 84 -3.00 2.90 -3.03
C VAL A 84 -2.14 1.83 -3.71
N PHE A 85 -2.65 0.62 -3.86
CA PHE A 85 -1.93 -0.46 -4.51
C PHE A 85 -1.70 -0.18 -6.01
N ALA A 86 -2.68 0.41 -6.70
CA ALA A 86 -2.48 0.90 -8.07
C ALA A 86 -1.37 1.97 -8.14
N VAL A 87 -1.32 2.90 -7.18
CA VAL A 87 -0.25 3.90 -7.11
C VAL A 87 1.11 3.26 -6.81
N LEU A 88 1.18 2.29 -5.90
CA LEU A 88 2.38 1.50 -5.66
C LEU A 88 2.84 0.74 -6.91
N GLY A 89 1.90 0.27 -7.72
CA GLY A 89 2.18 -0.36 -9.00
C GLY A 89 2.86 0.59 -9.98
N ALA A 90 2.42 1.86 -10.00
CA ALA A 90 3.07 2.89 -10.80
C ALA A 90 4.51 3.21 -10.30
N TRP A 91 4.75 3.12 -8.99
CA TRP A 91 6.06 3.38 -8.39
C TRP A 91 7.04 2.22 -8.56
N CYS A 92 6.61 1.01 -8.21
CA CYS A 92 7.47 -0.16 -8.00
C CYS A 92 7.32 -1.23 -9.09
N GLY A 93 6.41 -1.04 -10.04
CA GLY A 93 6.11 -2.00 -11.09
C GLY A 93 5.42 -3.29 -10.59
N VAL A 94 5.12 -4.19 -11.53
CA VAL A 94 4.39 -5.44 -11.26
C VAL A 94 5.15 -6.36 -10.30
N HIS A 95 6.48 -6.46 -10.45
CA HIS A 95 7.29 -7.34 -9.61
C HIS A 95 7.29 -6.92 -8.14
N GLY A 96 7.32 -5.62 -7.86
CA GLY A 96 7.25 -5.10 -6.50
C GLY A 96 5.90 -5.39 -5.84
N LEU A 97 4.80 -5.30 -6.60
CA LEU A 97 3.44 -5.48 -6.08
C LEU A 97 3.22 -6.82 -5.40
N MET A 98 3.72 -7.92 -5.98
CA MET A 98 3.50 -9.27 -5.44
C MET A 98 4.02 -9.39 -4.01
N TRP A 99 5.29 -9.02 -3.79
CA TRP A 99 5.93 -9.13 -2.47
C TRP A 99 5.36 -8.13 -1.47
N LEU A 100 5.04 -6.91 -1.92
CA LEU A 100 4.39 -5.90 -1.08
C LEU A 100 3.01 -6.35 -0.60
N TRP A 101 2.23 -6.97 -1.49
CA TRP A 101 0.92 -7.53 -1.13
C TRP A 101 1.04 -8.66 -0.12
N ILE A 102 2.00 -9.58 -0.31
CA ILE A 102 2.26 -10.67 0.64
C ILE A 102 2.67 -10.09 2.00
N ALA A 103 3.65 -9.19 2.04
CA ALA A 103 4.13 -8.56 3.27
C ALA A 103 3.01 -7.81 4.01
N ALA A 104 2.19 -7.05 3.28
CA ALA A 104 1.06 -6.33 3.83
C ALA A 104 -0.02 -7.28 4.38
N SER A 105 -0.31 -8.37 3.67
CA SER A 105 -1.30 -9.36 4.08
C SER A 105 -0.87 -10.11 5.34
N VAL A 106 0.42 -10.47 5.46
CA VAL A 106 0.98 -11.05 6.68
C VAL A 106 0.90 -10.05 7.83
N ALA A 107 1.32 -8.81 7.64
CA ALA A 107 1.25 -7.77 8.68
C ALA A 107 -0.19 -7.50 9.15
N ALA A 108 -1.14 -7.44 8.21
CA ALA A 108 -2.56 -7.28 8.51
C ALA A 108 -3.11 -8.51 9.25
N GLY A 109 -2.71 -9.72 8.87
CA GLY A 109 -3.09 -10.96 9.56
C GLY A 109 -2.58 -11.02 11.00
N ILE A 110 -1.31 -10.65 11.23
CA ILE A 110 -0.71 -10.56 12.57
C ILE A 110 -1.47 -9.53 13.42
N HIS A 111 -1.79 -8.36 12.86
CA HIS A 111 -2.55 -7.34 13.57
C HIS A 111 -3.97 -7.80 13.92
N ALA A 112 -4.65 -8.46 12.99
CA ALA A 112 -5.98 -9.03 13.24
C ALA A 112 -5.93 -10.09 14.34
N LEU A 113 -4.92 -10.97 14.32
CA LEU A 113 -4.73 -11.98 15.35
C LEU A 113 -4.42 -11.35 16.72
N ALA A 114 -3.57 -10.33 16.77
CA ALA A 114 -3.26 -9.61 18.00
C ALA A 114 -4.52 -8.94 18.59
N VAL A 115 -5.33 -8.28 17.76
CA VAL A 115 -6.62 -7.69 18.18
C VAL A 115 -7.56 -8.77 18.71
N LEU A 116 -7.66 -9.92 18.04
CA LEU A 116 -8.50 -11.04 18.49
C LEU A 116 -8.08 -11.56 19.87
N LEU A 117 -6.78 -11.80 20.06
CA LEU A 117 -6.22 -12.30 21.32
C LEU A 117 -6.42 -11.30 22.47
N LEU A 118 -6.17 -10.01 22.22
CA LEU A 118 -6.33 -8.94 23.21
C LEU A 118 -7.79 -8.67 23.57
N SER A 119 -8.71 -8.85 22.61
CA SER A 119 -10.13 -8.57 22.81
C SER A 119 -10.90 -9.71 23.49
N ARG A 120 -10.28 -10.90 23.65
CA ARG A 120 -10.91 -12.14 24.14
C ARG A 120 -12.25 -12.49 23.46
N THR A 121 -12.50 -11.95 22.27
CA THR A 121 -13.71 -12.20 21.49
C THR A 121 -13.66 -13.60 20.89
N SER A 122 -14.70 -14.39 21.12
CA SER A 122 -14.83 -15.73 20.53
C SER A 122 -14.85 -15.66 19.00
N LEU A 123 -14.06 -16.52 18.35
CA LEU A 123 -14.02 -16.72 16.90
C LEU A 123 -15.44 -16.89 16.29
N GLY A 124 -16.38 -17.46 17.06
CA GLY A 124 -17.77 -17.66 16.65
C GLY A 124 -18.61 -16.38 16.54
N THR A 125 -18.12 -15.24 17.02
CA THR A 125 -18.77 -13.93 16.83
C THR A 125 -18.35 -13.24 15.54
N LEU A 126 -17.16 -13.57 15.00
CA LEU A 126 -16.69 -13.11 13.69
C LEU A 126 -17.42 -13.81 12.55
N TRP A 127 -17.62 -15.13 12.66
CA TRP A 127 -18.28 -15.93 11.63
C TRP A 127 -19.78 -15.62 11.47
N ARG A 128 -20.44 -15.15 12.55
CA ARG A 128 -21.89 -14.86 12.55
C ARG A 128 -22.27 -13.52 11.94
N ARG A 129 -21.32 -12.59 11.81
CA ARG A 129 -21.56 -11.32 11.15
C ARG A 129 -21.01 -11.45 9.74
N GLY A 130 -21.88 -11.57 8.73
CA GLY A 130 -21.55 -11.36 7.31
C GLY A 130 -21.13 -9.90 7.02
N ALA A 131 -20.38 -9.29 7.94
CA ALA A 131 -19.79 -7.98 7.84
C ALA A 131 -18.38 -8.13 7.23
N PRO A 132 -17.84 -7.07 6.58
CA PRO A 132 -16.52 -7.11 5.96
C PRO A 132 -15.49 -7.72 6.92
N ALA A 133 -14.65 -8.63 6.42
CA ALA A 133 -13.68 -9.42 7.20
C ALA A 133 -12.74 -8.57 8.10
N LEU A 134 -12.74 -7.25 7.93
CA LEU A 134 -11.94 -6.27 8.66
C LEU A 134 -12.75 -5.39 9.65
N THR A 135 -14.03 -5.71 9.91
CA THR A 135 -14.88 -4.98 10.89
C THR A 135 -15.01 -5.76 12.20
N LEU A 136 -13.92 -5.82 12.96
CA LEU A 136 -13.85 -6.37 14.33
C LEU A 136 -14.45 -5.41 15.37
N GLY A 137 -15.76 -5.16 15.29
CA GLY A 137 -16.49 -4.43 16.34
C GLY A 137 -15.93 -3.04 16.68
N ARG A 138 -15.68 -2.77 17.98
CA ARG A 138 -15.20 -1.47 18.53
C ARG A 138 -13.72 -1.19 18.22
N TYR A 139 -13.00 -2.14 17.63
CA TYR A 139 -11.59 -2.00 17.25
C TYR A 139 -11.49 -1.56 15.80
N ARG A 140 -10.67 -0.53 15.55
CA ARG A 140 -10.48 0.04 14.21
C ARG A 140 -9.92 -1.03 13.28
N ALA A 141 -10.48 -1.15 12.08
CA ALA A 141 -9.99 -2.02 11.01
C ALA A 141 -8.46 -1.92 10.83
N THR A 142 -7.82 -2.97 10.33
CA THR A 142 -6.37 -2.98 10.06
C THR A 142 -6.00 -1.82 9.11
N PRO A 143 -4.96 -1.02 9.39
CA PRO A 143 -4.45 -0.02 8.46
C PRO A 143 -3.71 -0.71 7.31
N TYR A 144 -4.47 -1.31 6.39
CA TYR A 144 -3.88 -2.08 5.30
C TYR A 144 -3.08 -1.19 4.34
N GLY A 145 -3.52 0.05 4.11
CA GLY A 145 -2.75 1.05 3.35
C GLY A 145 -1.37 1.32 3.95
N ALA A 146 -1.26 1.44 5.26
CA ALA A 146 0.04 1.56 5.93
C ALA A 146 0.87 0.27 5.79
N CYS A 147 0.24 -0.90 5.93
CA CYS A 147 0.91 -2.19 5.74
C CYS A 147 1.46 -2.39 4.31
N LEU A 148 0.86 -1.76 3.30
CA LEU A 148 1.37 -1.75 1.93
C LEU A 148 2.58 -0.82 1.74
N VAL A 149 2.46 0.41 2.26
CA VAL A 149 3.39 1.47 1.89
C VAL A 149 4.64 1.50 2.78
N VAL A 150 4.55 1.04 4.02
CA VAL A 150 5.71 0.95 4.92
C VAL A 150 6.78 -0.02 4.39
N PRO A 151 6.47 -1.27 4.00
CA PRO A 151 7.47 -2.15 3.38
C PRO A 151 8.05 -1.57 2.09
N ALA A 152 7.26 -0.85 1.29
CA ALA A 152 7.75 -0.21 0.07
C ALA A 152 8.75 0.92 0.38
N ALA A 153 8.50 1.72 1.43
CA ALA A 153 9.43 2.74 1.92
C ALA A 153 10.72 2.12 2.46
N VAL A 154 10.62 1.07 3.28
CA VAL A 154 11.79 0.35 3.79
C VAL A 154 12.61 -0.22 2.63
N TRP A 155 11.95 -0.88 1.67
CA TRP A 155 12.61 -1.42 0.49
C TRP A 155 13.36 -0.35 -0.30
N LEU A 156 12.73 0.80 -0.53
CA LEU A 156 13.39 1.91 -1.24
C LEU A 156 14.63 2.42 -0.51
N VAL A 157 14.54 2.60 0.81
CA VAL A 157 15.68 3.03 1.63
C VAL A 157 16.80 2.00 1.57
N CYS A 158 16.48 0.71 1.65
CA CYS A 158 17.46 -0.37 1.53
C CYS A 158 18.11 -0.42 0.14
N LEU A 159 17.34 -0.18 -0.94
CA LEU A 159 17.89 -0.11 -2.30
C LEU A 159 18.92 1.02 -2.43
N VAL A 160 18.62 2.21 -1.88
CA VAL A 160 19.53 3.36 -1.93
C VAL A 160 20.75 3.16 -1.04
N ALA A 161 20.56 2.63 0.17
CA ALA A 161 21.65 2.34 1.10
C ALA A 161 22.60 1.25 0.55
N GLY A 162 22.04 0.19 -0.05
CA GLY A 162 22.82 -0.89 -0.65
C GLY A 162 23.47 -0.52 -1.99
N GLY A 163 22.86 0.40 -2.74
CA GLY A 163 23.44 0.96 -3.97
C GLY A 163 24.58 1.94 -3.73
N SER A 164 24.64 2.55 -2.54
CA SER A 164 25.76 3.42 -2.13
C SER A 164 26.99 2.63 -1.64
N ALA A 165 26.86 1.31 -1.48
CA ALA A 165 27.90 0.41 -0.99
C ALA A 165 28.57 -0.43 -2.10
N ARG A 166 28.30 -0.12 -3.37
CA ARG A 166 28.93 -0.72 -4.56
C ARG A 166 29.61 0.37 -5.37
#